data_AF-A0A496DJ02-F1
#
_entry.id   AF-A0A496DJ02-F1
#
_cell.length_a   1.000
_cell.length_b   1.000
_cell.length_c   1.000
_cell.angle_alpha   90.00
_cell.angle_beta   90.00
_cell.angle_gamma   90.00
#
_symmetry.space_group_name_H-M   'P 1'
#
loop_
_entity.id
_entity.type
_entity.pdbx_description
1 polymer ?
#
loop_
_entity_poly.entity_id
_entity_poly.type
_entity_poly.pdbx_seq_one_letter_code
_entity_poly.pdbx_strand_id
1 'polypeptide(L)'
;MDNQESPQQVVGGFELQQKTALHVSDENLKDYFLKEAVLLMPDACTPNRTEKEILIMSYKKLKQIVDFLGTMAAVPWDLAIPNLHEICMPYLMQSDIPVKERKWICGKLTTHLRFLSILTRKKQIAKDLLAYYSHQVGSLKNLLDTNYGDWGKGAL
;
A
#
# COMPACT_ATOMS: atom_id res chain seq x y z
N MET A 1 -35.40 8.02 -26.96
CA MET A 1 -33.94 8.19 -27.10
C MET A 1 -33.71 9.67 -26.89
N ASP A 2 -33.42 10.08 -25.67
CA ASP A 2 -33.16 11.48 -25.35
C ASP A 2 -31.78 11.55 -24.69
N ASN A 3 -30.79 11.93 -25.50
CA ASN A 3 -29.46 12.27 -25.01
C ASN A 3 -29.55 13.69 -24.43
N GLN A 4 -29.57 13.77 -23.10
CA GLN A 4 -29.45 15.05 -22.41
C GLN A 4 -27.94 15.33 -22.23
N GLU A 5 -27.34 16.02 -23.21
CA GLU A 5 -25.98 16.53 -23.07
C GLU A 5 -25.95 17.61 -21.98
N SER A 6 -25.03 17.45 -21.03
CA SER A 6 -24.78 18.44 -19.99
C SER A 6 -23.89 19.56 -20.53
N PRO A 7 -24.13 20.83 -20.16
CA PRO A 7 -23.39 21.96 -20.73
C PRO A 7 -21.92 21.93 -20.32
N GLN A 8 -21.01 21.89 -21.31
CA GLN A 8 -19.57 21.99 -21.10
C GLN A 8 -19.21 23.35 -20.47
N GLN A 9 -18.53 23.29 -19.33
CA GLN A 9 -18.08 24.48 -18.60
C GLN A 9 -16.72 24.92 -19.16
N VAL A 10 -16.69 26.07 -19.85
CA VAL A 10 -15.47 26.67 -20.42
C VAL A 10 -15.01 27.82 -19.53
N VAL A 11 -13.75 27.79 -19.07
CA VAL A 11 -13.11 28.93 -18.40
C VAL A 11 -11.90 29.35 -19.23
N GLY A 12 -11.94 30.59 -19.75
CA GLY A 12 -10.80 31.20 -20.44
C GLY A 12 -10.35 30.50 -21.74
N GLY A 13 -11.27 29.83 -22.46
CA GLY A 13 -10.95 29.14 -23.71
C GLY A 13 -10.27 27.77 -23.54
N PHE A 14 -10.08 27.31 -22.30
CA PHE A 14 -9.69 25.94 -22.00
C PHE A 14 -10.95 25.12 -21.75
N GLU A 15 -11.14 24.07 -22.53
CA GLU A 15 -12.13 23.04 -22.23
C GLU A 15 -11.70 22.33 -20.95
N LEU A 16 -12.50 22.42 -19.90
CA LEU A 16 -12.36 21.52 -18.78
C LEU A 16 -12.70 20.12 -19.31
N GLN A 17 -11.69 19.26 -19.50
CA GLN A 17 -11.96 17.84 -19.66
C GLN A 17 -12.65 17.38 -18.39
N GLN A 18 -13.97 17.31 -18.41
CA GLN A 18 -14.72 16.53 -17.43
C GLN A 18 -14.18 15.11 -17.56
N LYS A 19 -13.30 14.74 -16.64
CA LYS A 19 -12.93 13.35 -16.44
C LYS A 19 -14.25 12.65 -16.15
N THR A 20 -14.77 11.93 -17.14
CA THR A 20 -15.96 11.08 -16.99
C THR A 20 -15.59 10.03 -15.96
N ALA A 21 -15.84 10.35 -14.69
CA ALA A 21 -15.60 9.45 -13.60
C ALA A 21 -16.58 8.30 -13.78
N LEU A 22 -16.05 7.10 -13.96
CA LEU A 22 -16.86 5.89 -13.98
C LEU A 22 -17.64 5.84 -12.66
N HIS A 23 -18.96 6.01 -12.74
CA HIS A 23 -19.81 5.94 -11.55
C HIS A 23 -19.95 4.48 -11.13
N VAL A 24 -19.42 4.15 -9.96
CA VAL A 24 -19.56 2.82 -9.33
C VAL A 24 -20.61 2.94 -8.24
N SER A 25 -21.68 2.14 -8.31
CA SER A 25 -22.71 2.09 -7.27
C SER A 25 -22.20 1.41 -6.01
N ASP A 26 -22.81 1.73 -4.86
CA ASP A 26 -22.53 1.07 -3.57
C ASP A 26 -22.65 -0.45 -3.66
N GLU A 27 -23.64 -0.96 -4.39
CA GLU A 27 -23.83 -2.42 -4.55
C GLU A 27 -22.67 -3.07 -5.31
N ASN A 28 -22.20 -2.44 -6.39
CA ASN A 28 -21.05 -2.95 -7.15
C ASN A 28 -19.76 -2.85 -6.32
N LEU A 29 -19.62 -1.80 -5.53
CA LEU A 29 -18.47 -1.62 -4.65
C LEU A 29 -18.46 -2.65 -3.52
N LYS A 30 -19.63 -2.96 -2.95
CA LYS A 30 -19.83 -4.01 -1.95
C LYS A 30 -19.47 -5.39 -2.51
N ASP A 31 -20.00 -5.75 -3.68
CA ASP A 31 -19.67 -7.01 -4.36
C ASP A 31 -18.17 -7.15 -4.63
N TYR A 32 -17.52 -6.07 -5.08
CA TYR A 32 -16.06 -6.02 -5.26
C TYR A 32 -15.31 -6.35 -3.96
N PHE A 33 -15.63 -5.67 -2.84
CA PHE A 33 -14.93 -5.90 -1.58
C PHE A 33 -15.21 -7.27 -0.96
N LEU A 34 -16.40 -7.84 -1.16
CA LEU A 34 -16.69 -9.21 -0.74
C LEU A 34 -15.86 -10.22 -1.52
N LYS A 35 -15.71 -10.03 -2.84
CA LYS A 35 -14.84 -10.87 -3.68
C LYS A 35 -13.36 -10.71 -3.34
N GLU A 36 -12.93 -9.47 -3.08
CA GLU A 36 -11.56 -9.20 -2.63
C GLU A 36 -11.29 -9.87 -1.27
N ALA A 37 -12.26 -9.86 -0.35
CA ALA A 37 -12.15 -10.52 0.95
C ALA A 37 -11.85 -12.01 0.83
N VAL A 38 -12.51 -12.71 -0.11
CA VAL A 38 -12.29 -14.13 -0.38
C VAL A 38 -10.85 -14.39 -0.85
N LEU A 39 -10.29 -13.49 -1.65
CA LEU A 39 -8.90 -13.61 -2.13
C LEU A 39 -7.88 -13.25 -1.05
N LEU A 40 -8.16 -12.24 -0.24
CA LEU A 40 -7.23 -11.69 0.73
C LEU A 40 -7.22 -12.45 2.06
N MET A 41 -8.37 -13.00 2.45
CA MET A 41 -8.62 -13.65 3.74
C MET A 41 -9.67 -14.77 3.59
N PRO A 42 -9.35 -15.85 2.86
CA PRO A 42 -10.32 -16.93 2.58
C PRO A 42 -10.87 -17.55 3.87
N ASP A 43 -10.02 -17.79 4.87
CA ASP A 43 -10.41 -18.36 6.16
C ASP A 43 -11.38 -17.47 6.94
N ALA A 44 -11.42 -16.17 6.63
CA ALA A 44 -12.33 -15.24 7.25
C ALA A 44 -13.72 -15.21 6.59
N CYS A 45 -13.87 -15.79 5.40
CA CYS A 45 -15.10 -15.74 4.60
C CYS A 45 -15.92 -17.03 4.78
N THR A 46 -16.28 -17.34 6.02
CA THR A 46 -17.05 -18.56 6.35
C THR A 46 -18.56 -18.36 6.14
N PRO A 47 -19.33 -19.43 5.84
CA PRO A 47 -20.80 -19.35 5.68
C PRO A 47 -21.55 -18.76 6.88
N ASN A 48 -20.95 -18.83 8.08
CA ASN A 48 -21.57 -18.34 9.31
C ASN A 48 -21.37 -16.83 9.55
N ARG A 49 -20.64 -16.14 8.66
CA ARG A 49 -20.39 -14.71 8.78
C ARG A 49 -21.27 -13.92 7.83
N THR A 50 -21.80 -12.83 8.35
CA THR A 50 -22.57 -11.85 7.58
C THR A 50 -21.66 -11.05 6.66
N GLU A 51 -22.23 -10.49 5.59
CA GLU A 51 -21.50 -9.57 4.69
C GLU A 51 -20.88 -8.40 5.46
N LYS A 52 -21.64 -7.81 6.41
CA LYS A 52 -21.16 -6.73 7.28
C LYS A 52 -19.88 -7.12 8.02
N GLU A 53 -19.85 -8.31 8.63
CA GLU A 53 -18.68 -8.78 9.37
C GLU A 53 -17.48 -8.99 8.46
N ILE A 54 -17.69 -9.59 7.28
CA ILE A 54 -16.63 -9.80 6.28
C ILE A 54 -16.05 -8.45 5.83
N LEU A 55 -16.89 -7.47 5.52
CA LEU A 55 -16.45 -6.13 5.12
C LEU A 55 -15.68 -5.40 6.22
N ILE A 56 -16.12 -5.49 7.48
CA ILE A 56 -15.39 -4.90 8.63
C ILE A 56 -14.00 -5.56 8.78
N MET A 57 -13.92 -6.88 8.64
CA MET A 57 -12.65 -7.58 8.69
C MET A 57 -11.74 -7.19 7.52
N SER A 58 -12.29 -7.07 6.31
CA SER A 58 -11.55 -6.60 5.13
C SER A 58 -11.00 -5.19 5.33
N TYR A 59 -11.80 -4.30 5.91
CA TYR A 59 -11.34 -2.96 6.28
C TYR A 59 -10.15 -3.00 7.23
N LYS A 60 -10.23 -3.81 8.31
CA LYS A 60 -9.10 -3.98 9.25
C LYS A 60 -7.85 -4.52 8.54
N LYS A 61 -8.01 -5.50 7.64
CA LYS A 61 -6.90 -6.09 6.90
C LYS A 61 -6.25 -5.11 5.91
N LEU A 62 -7.06 -4.38 5.15
CA LEU A 62 -6.57 -3.35 4.24
C LEU A 62 -5.83 -2.25 5.01
N LYS A 63 -6.31 -1.85 6.19
CA LYS A 63 -5.60 -0.91 7.06
C LYS A 63 -4.23 -1.44 7.50
N GLN A 64 -4.14 -2.71 7.92
CA GLN A 64 -2.85 -3.34 8.25
C GLN A 64 -1.87 -3.33 7.06
N ILE A 65 -2.37 -3.56 5.85
CA ILE A 65 -1.55 -3.51 4.62
C ILE A 65 -1.06 -2.08 4.37
N VAL A 66 -1.94 -1.09 4.51
CA VAL A 66 -1.57 0.33 4.39
C VAL A 66 -0.53 0.73 5.42
N ASP A 67 -0.68 0.33 6.69
CA ASP A 67 0.28 0.64 7.75
C ASP A 67 1.67 0.02 7.47
N PHE A 68 1.70 -1.23 7.00
CA PHE A 68 2.93 -1.90 6.59
C PHE A 68 3.60 -1.21 5.39
N LEU A 69 2.82 -0.92 4.34
CA LEU A 69 3.32 -0.22 3.15
C LEU A 69 3.78 1.20 3.47
N GLY A 70 3.09 1.89 4.38
CA GLY A 70 3.46 3.20 4.90
C GLY A 70 4.82 3.17 5.57
N THR A 71 5.06 2.18 6.41
CA THR A 71 6.36 1.94 7.03
C THR A 71 7.44 1.72 5.96
N MET A 72 7.19 0.85 4.98
CA MET A 72 8.12 0.55 3.89
C MET A 72 8.41 1.75 2.99
N ALA A 73 7.41 2.59 2.72
CA ALA A 73 7.53 3.78 1.88
C ALA A 73 8.26 4.94 2.57
N ALA A 74 8.19 5.01 3.90
CA ALA A 74 8.85 6.01 4.72
C ALA A 74 10.36 5.75 4.92
N VAL A 75 10.81 4.50 4.76
CA VAL A 75 12.25 4.19 4.87
C VAL A 75 13.02 4.90 3.75
N PRO A 76 14.08 5.66 4.07
CA PRO A 76 14.93 6.33 3.10
C PRO A 76 15.89 5.34 2.44
N TRP A 77 15.36 4.42 1.63
CA TRP A 77 16.13 3.33 1.01
C TRP A 77 17.30 3.81 0.14
N ASP A 78 17.26 5.03 -0.38
CA ASP A 78 18.36 5.66 -1.11
C ASP A 78 19.55 6.04 -0.21
N LEU A 79 19.32 6.28 1.08
CA LEU A 79 20.37 6.57 2.06
C LEU A 79 20.89 5.31 2.77
N ALA A 80 20.20 4.17 2.65
CA ALA A 80 20.55 2.95 3.35
C ALA A 80 21.97 2.44 3.01
N ILE A 81 22.36 2.47 1.73
CA ILE A 81 23.71 2.06 1.29
C ILE A 81 24.78 3.09 1.74
N PRO A 82 24.64 4.40 1.46
CA PRO A 82 25.56 5.42 1.97
C PRO A 82 25.79 5.34 3.48
N ASN A 83 24.73 5.25 4.28
CA ASN A 83 24.83 5.18 5.75
C ASN A 83 25.58 3.92 6.22
N LEU A 84 25.34 2.79 5.56
CA LEU A 84 26.05 1.56 5.88
C LEU A 84 27.55 1.67 5.54
N HIS A 85 27.88 2.30 4.42
CA HIS A 85 29.27 2.58 4.05
C HIS A 85 29.95 3.50 5.06
N GLU A 86 29.30 4.58 5.48
CA GLU A 86 29.84 5.52 6.46
C GLU A 86 30.25 4.82 7.77
N ILE A 87 29.44 3.86 8.23
CA ILE A 87 29.69 3.14 9.48
C ILE A 87 30.71 2.01 9.29
N CYS A 88 30.57 1.20 8.23
CA CYS A 88 31.37 -0.02 8.07
C CYS A 88 32.76 0.23 7.48
N MET A 89 32.92 1.22 6.61
CA MET A 89 34.16 1.39 5.87
C MET A 89 35.35 1.82 6.76
N PRO A 90 35.20 2.72 7.74
CA PRO A 90 36.28 3.05 8.67
C PRO A 90 36.78 1.83 9.47
N TYR A 91 35.85 0.99 9.95
CA TYR A 91 36.19 -0.26 10.63
C TYR A 91 36.99 -1.19 9.72
N LEU A 92 36.53 -1.42 8.49
CA LEU A 92 37.20 -2.32 7.55
C LEU A 92 38.62 -1.87 7.14
N MET A 93 38.92 -0.57 7.24
CA MET A 93 40.21 0.02 6.91
C MET A 93 41.23 -0.02 8.04
N GLN A 94 40.84 -0.46 9.24
CA GLN A 94 41.78 -0.58 10.36
C GLN A 94 42.85 -1.63 10.07
N SER A 95 44.10 -1.31 10.41
CA SER A 95 45.29 -2.12 10.08
C SER A 95 45.42 -3.39 10.92
N ASP A 96 44.80 -3.42 12.09
CA ASP A 96 44.81 -4.52 13.06
C ASP A 96 43.84 -5.66 12.71
N ILE A 97 42.90 -5.44 11.77
CA ILE A 97 41.98 -6.50 11.32
C ILE A 97 42.73 -7.51 10.44
N PRO A 98 42.71 -8.82 10.79
CA PRO A 98 43.30 -9.87 9.97
C PRO A 98 42.69 -9.96 8.57
N VAL A 99 43.51 -10.24 7.55
CA VAL A 99 43.08 -10.29 6.15
C VAL A 99 41.92 -11.28 5.90
N LYS A 100 41.96 -12.45 6.55
CA LYS A 100 40.90 -13.47 6.42
C LYS A 100 39.56 -12.97 6.96
N GLU A 101 39.59 -12.30 8.12
CA GLU A 101 38.41 -11.72 8.75
C GLU A 101 37.86 -10.56 7.91
N ARG A 102 38.73 -9.64 7.47
CA ARG A 102 38.35 -8.54 6.56
C ARG A 102 37.65 -9.08 5.31
N LYS A 103 38.18 -10.12 4.68
CA LYS A 103 37.58 -10.76 3.50
C LYS A 103 36.20 -11.36 3.80
N TRP A 104 36.03 -12.00 4.95
CA TRP A 104 34.75 -12.57 5.38
C TRP A 104 33.69 -11.48 5.62
N ILE A 105 34.04 -10.42 6.36
CA ILE A 105 33.14 -9.28 6.63
C ILE A 105 32.75 -8.59 5.32
N CYS A 106 33.70 -8.30 4.43
CA CYS A 106 33.42 -7.74 3.11
C CYS A 106 32.45 -8.62 2.29
N GLY A 107 32.58 -9.94 2.36
CA GLY A 107 31.65 -10.87 1.71
C GLY A 107 30.22 -10.77 2.25
N LYS A 108 30.06 -10.67 3.58
CA LYS A 108 28.75 -10.46 4.21
C LYS A 108 28.17 -9.10 3.86
N LEU A 109 28.95 -8.03 3.99
CA LEU A 109 28.55 -6.67 3.63
C LEU A 109 28.08 -6.59 2.17
N THR A 110 28.80 -7.21 1.24
CA THR A 110 28.41 -7.27 -0.18
C THR A 110 27.04 -7.93 -0.39
N THR A 111 26.72 -8.97 0.38
CA THR A 111 25.40 -9.62 0.32
C THR A 111 24.30 -8.69 0.82
N HIS A 112 24.53 -7.99 1.94
CA HIS A 112 23.58 -7.00 2.48
C HIS A 112 23.37 -5.82 1.52
N LEU A 113 24.44 -5.29 0.92
CA LEU A 113 24.34 -4.21 -0.07
C LEU A 113 23.53 -4.61 -1.30
N ARG A 114 23.69 -5.86 -1.78
CA ARG A 114 22.85 -6.40 -2.86
C ARG A 114 21.37 -6.45 -2.47
N PHE A 115 21.08 -6.91 -1.25
CA PHE A 115 19.71 -6.93 -0.74
C PHE A 115 19.11 -5.52 -0.65
N LEU A 116 19.84 -4.55 -0.08
CA LEU A 116 19.40 -3.15 0.00
C LEU A 116 19.17 -2.54 -1.38
N SER A 117 20.05 -2.79 -2.34
CA SER A 117 19.88 -2.28 -3.72
C SER A 117 18.58 -2.77 -4.36
N ILE A 118 18.19 -4.03 -4.13
CA ILE A 118 16.92 -4.58 -4.60
C ILE A 118 15.75 -3.83 -3.94
N LEU A 119 15.78 -3.62 -2.63
CA LEU A 119 14.73 -2.89 -1.92
C LEU A 119 14.60 -1.45 -2.42
N THR A 120 15.72 -0.73 -2.58
CA THR A 120 15.72 0.63 -3.12
C THR A 120 15.08 0.70 -4.50
N ARG A 121 15.32 -0.29 -5.37
CA ARG A 121 14.70 -0.36 -6.70
C ARG A 121 13.20 -0.67 -6.65
N LYS A 122 12.72 -1.33 -5.60
CA LYS A 122 11.31 -1.69 -5.40
C LYS A 122 10.52 -0.66 -4.59
N LYS A 123 11.17 0.37 -4.04
CA LYS A 123 10.53 1.39 -3.21
C LYS A 123 9.33 2.08 -3.88
N GLN A 124 9.39 2.28 -5.20
CA GLN A 124 8.30 2.91 -5.94
C GLN A 124 7.04 2.03 -5.94
N ILE A 125 7.19 0.72 -6.11
CA ILE A 125 6.06 -0.22 -6.07
C ILE A 125 5.38 -0.16 -4.69
N ALA A 126 6.14 -0.06 -3.61
CA ALA A 126 5.55 0.08 -2.27
C ALA A 126 4.72 1.38 -2.14
N LYS A 127 5.18 2.49 -2.75
CA LYS A 127 4.44 3.76 -2.78
C LYS A 127 3.19 3.70 -3.64
N ASP A 128 3.26 3.07 -4.81
CA ASP A 128 2.12 2.93 -5.72
C ASP A 128 1.05 2.04 -5.08
N LEU A 129 1.45 0.93 -4.46
CA LEU A 129 0.55 0.06 -3.70
C LEU A 129 -0.02 0.78 -2.47
N LEU A 130 0.79 1.58 -1.75
CA LEU A 130 0.30 2.37 -0.63
C LEU A 130 -0.80 3.32 -1.07
N ALA A 131 -0.60 4.05 -2.17
CA ALA A 131 -1.60 4.96 -2.72
C ALA A 131 -2.89 4.21 -3.11
N TYR A 132 -2.75 3.08 -3.81
CA TYR A 132 -3.88 2.24 -4.21
C TYR A 132 -4.67 1.73 -3.00
N TYR A 133 -4.01 1.08 -2.04
CA TYR A 133 -4.70 0.52 -0.87
C TYR A 133 -5.23 1.59 0.08
N SER A 134 -4.57 2.75 0.18
CA SER A 134 -5.11 3.89 0.95
C SER A 134 -6.43 4.38 0.35
N HIS A 135 -6.54 4.41 -0.98
CA HIS A 135 -7.80 4.72 -1.65
C HIS A 135 -8.84 3.64 -1.38
N GLN A 136 -8.48 2.35 -1.46
CA GLN A 136 -9.40 1.24 -1.16
C GLN A 136 -9.93 1.28 0.27
N VAL A 137 -9.06 1.55 1.26
CA VAL A 137 -9.47 1.75 2.66
C VAL A 137 -10.49 2.89 2.78
N GLY A 138 -10.28 4.00 2.07
CA GLY A 138 -11.21 5.12 2.03
C GLY A 138 -12.57 4.74 1.43
N SER A 139 -12.56 4.07 0.28
CA SER A 139 -13.78 3.59 -0.39
C SER A 139 -14.58 2.62 0.48
N LEU A 140 -13.92 1.63 1.08
CA LEU A 140 -14.58 0.66 1.96
C LEU A 140 -15.10 1.32 3.24
N LYS A 141 -14.36 2.28 3.80
CA LYS A 141 -14.83 3.05 4.95
C LYS A 141 -16.13 3.80 4.62
N ASN A 142 -16.16 4.50 3.49
CA ASN A 142 -17.35 5.24 3.06
C ASN A 142 -18.54 4.30 2.83
N LEU A 143 -18.31 3.15 2.19
CA LEU A 143 -19.34 2.13 2.01
C LEU A 143 -19.90 1.66 3.36
N LEU A 144 -19.03 1.40 4.34
CA LEU A 144 -19.42 0.99 5.69
C LEU A 144 -20.16 2.11 6.45
N ASP A 145 -19.70 3.35 6.35
CA ASP A 145 -20.32 4.52 6.98
C ASP A 145 -21.74 4.76 6.44
N THR A 146 -21.93 4.63 5.12
CA THR A 146 -23.23 4.81 4.45
C THR A 146 -24.22 3.68 4.77
N ASN A 147 -23.75 2.43 4.75
CA ASN A 147 -24.65 1.26 4.80
C ASN A 147 -24.77 0.64 6.19
N TYR A 148 -23.85 0.93 7.11
CA TYR A 148 -23.76 0.30 8.43
C TYR A 148 -23.34 1.28 9.53
N GLY A 149 -24.06 2.39 9.74
CA GLY A 149 -23.64 3.50 10.64
C GLY A 149 -23.25 3.16 12.10
N ASP A 150 -23.46 1.92 12.56
CA ASP A 150 -23.03 1.38 13.85
C ASP A 150 -21.73 0.54 13.80
N TRP A 151 -21.13 0.33 12.63
CA TRP A 151 -20.03 -0.62 12.42
C TRP A 151 -18.76 -0.30 13.24
N GLY A 152 -18.53 0.97 13.57
CA GLY A 152 -17.42 1.41 14.43
C GLY A 152 -17.61 1.16 15.93
N LYS A 153 -18.81 0.74 16.36
CA LYS A 153 -19.17 0.55 17.78
C LYS A 153 -19.11 -0.90 18.25
N GLY A 154 -18.80 -1.85 17.36
CA GLY A 154 -18.67 -3.27 17.69
C GLY A 154 -17.23 -3.75 17.54
N ALA A 155 -16.62 -4.20 18.64
CA ALA A 155 -15.44 -5.04 18.55
C ALA A 155 -15.87 -6.42 18.03
N LEU A 156 -15.69 -6.65 16.73
CA LEU A 156 -15.44 -7.99 16.17
C LEU A 156 -14.03 -8.44 16.51
#